data_AF-A0AAV0IE92-F1
#
_entry.id   AF-A0AAV0IE92-F1
#
_cell.length_a   1.000
_cell.length_b   1.000
_cell.length_c   1.000
_cell.angle_alpha   90.00
_cell.angle_beta   90.00
_cell.angle_gamma   90.00
#
_symmetry.space_group_name_H-M   'P 1'
#
loop_
_entity.id
_entity.type
_entity.pdbx_description
1 polymer ?
#
loop_
_entity_poly.entity_id
_entity_poly.type
_entity_poly.pdbx_seq_one_letter_code
_entity_poly.pdbx_strand_id
1 'polypeptide(L)' 'MVAEAKHCLKTWTCNTTDICWDDCKSRYGGKGLCDLIPTPFVPKQCLCSYEC' A
#
# COMPACT_ATOMS: atom_id res chain seq x y z
N MET A 1 15.60 -22.10 6.14
CA MET A 1 16.15 -20.73 6.20
C MET A 1 15.38 -19.88 5.21
N VAL A 2 14.42 -19.10 5.70
CA VAL A 2 13.90 -17.90 5.03
C VAL A 2 13.45 -17.02 6.19
N ALA A 3 14.25 -16.01 6.53
CA ALA A 3 13.73 -14.92 7.33
C ALA A 3 12.75 -14.19 6.40
N GLU A 4 11.50 -14.64 6.38
CA GLU A 4 10.41 -13.84 5.84
C GLU A 4 10.40 -12.56 6.70
N ALA A 5 10.96 -11.46 6.19
CA ALA A 5 10.68 -10.15 6.76
C ALA A 5 9.16 -10.08 6.87
N LYS A 6 8.62 -9.85 8.08
CA LYS A 6 7.17 -9.82 8.25
C LYS A 6 6.68 -8.61 7.46
N HIS A 7 6.19 -8.84 6.25
CA HIS A 7 5.66 -7.75 5.46
C HIS A 7 4.24 -7.50 5.94
N CYS A 8 4.06 -6.39 6.66
CA CYS A 8 2.75 -5.91 7.03
C CYS A 8 2.12 -5.19 5.83
N LEU A 9 0.81 -5.39 5.65
CA LEU A 9 0.00 -4.72 4.64
C LEU A 9 -1.01 -3.82 5.32
N LYS A 10 -1.08 -2.56 4.87
CA LYS A 10 -2.10 -1.62 5.32
C LYS A 10 -2.78 -0.98 4.13
N THR A 11 -4.09 -0.81 4.21
CA THR A 11 -4.90 -0.33 3.08
C THR A 11 -5.76 0.87 3.48
N TRP A 12 -5.88 1.86 2.60
CA TRP A 12 -6.77 3.01 2.76
C TRP A 12 -7.25 3.54 1.41
N THR A 13 -8.16 4.50 1.38
CA THR A 13 -8.65 5.09 0.13
C THR A 13 -7.51 5.76 -0.65
N CYS A 14 -7.28 5.29 -1.88
CA CYS A 14 -6.32 5.90 -2.80
C CYS A 14 -6.92 7.14 -3.45
N ASN A 15 -6.24 8.28 -3.28
CA ASN A 15 -6.47 9.46 -4.11
C ASN A 15 -5.68 9.35 -5.42
N THR A 16 -4.35 9.27 -5.32
CA THR A 16 -3.43 9.06 -6.46
C THR A 16 -2.31 8.10 -6.05
N THR A 17 -1.72 7.41 -7.04
CA THR A 17 -0.61 6.47 -6.80
C THR A 17 0.59 7.15 -6.18
N ASP A 18 0.93 8.36 -6.61
CA ASP A 18 2.06 9.13 -6.07
C ASP A 18 1.86 9.47 -4.59
N ILE A 19 0.65 9.92 -4.20
CA ILE A 19 0.32 10.22 -2.80
C ILE A 19 0.31 8.94 -1.96
N CYS A 20 -0.23 7.86 -2.50
CA CYS A 20 -0.25 6.56 -1.83
C CYS A 20 1.18 6.05 -1.54
N TRP A 21 2.06 6.15 -2.54
CA TRP A 21 3.46 5.77 -2.39
C TRP A 21 4.17 6.65 -1.36
N ASP A 22 4.05 7.97 -1.48
CA ASP A 22 4.72 8.92 -0.59
C ASP A 22 4.23 8.77 0.86
N ASP A 23 2.92 8.63 1.09
CA ASP A 23 2.36 8.46 2.43
C ASP A 23 2.79 7.13 3.06
N CYS A 24 2.79 6.03 2.30
CA CYS A 24 3.28 4.74 2.76
C CYS A 24 4.77 4.79 3.14
N LYS A 25 5.59 5.40 2.27
CA LYS A 25 7.03 5.58 2.50
C LYS A 25 7.30 6.47 3.70
N SER A 26 6.57 7.57 3.83
CA SER A 26 6.74 8.55 4.91
C SER A 26 6.34 7.99 6.27
N ARG A 27 5.23 7.22 6.34
CA ARG A 27 4.71 6.70 7.61
C ARG A 27 5.34 5.38 8.05
N TYR A 28 5.65 4.50 7.10
CA TYR A 28 6.07 3.13 7.41
C TYR A 28 7.41 2.74 6.77
N GLY A 29 8.04 3.62 5.98
CA GLY A 29 9.23 3.26 5.20
C GLY A 29 8.95 2.24 4.09
N GLY A 30 7.67 2.00 3.78
CA GLY A 30 7.23 0.96 2.85
C GLY A 30 7.07 1.42 1.41
N LYS A 31 6.44 0.57 0.60
CA LYS A 31 6.00 0.85 -0.77
C LYS A 31 4.49 0.87 -0.86
N GLY A 32 3.93 1.99 -1.30
CA GLY A 32 2.49 2.18 -1.50
C GLY A 32 2.10 2.09 -2.97
N LEU A 33 1.07 1.31 -3.31
CA LEU A 33 0.55 1.20 -4.67
C LEU A 33 -0.97 1.35 -4.65
N CYS A 34 -1.53 2.18 -5.53
CA CYS A 34 -2.97 2.18 -5.69
C CYS A 34 -3.41 0.96 -6.47
N ASP A 35 -4.29 0.17 -5.86
CA ASP A 35 -4.92 -0.96 -6.49
C ASP A 35 -5.64 -0.50 -7.77
N LEU A 36 -5.26 -1.14 -8.86
CA LEU A 36 -5.76 -0.86 -10.20
C LEU A 36 -6.92 -1.77 -10.56
N ILE A 37 -7.28 -2.76 -9.73
CA ILE A 37 -8.37 -3.69 -10.02
C ILE A 37 -9.67 -2.90 -9.83
N PRO A 38 -10.34 -2.49 -10.92
CA PRO A 38 -11.58 -1.76 -10.81
C PRO A 38 -12.67 -2.81 -10.59
N THR A 39 -12.81 -3.30 -9.36
CA THR A 39 -14.07 -3.91 -8.98
C THR A 39 -15.12 -2.81 -9.09
N PRO A 40 -16.15 -2.97 -9.94
CA PRO A 40 -17.20 -1.97 -10.00
C PRO A 40 -17.71 -1.77 -8.57
N PHE A 41 -17.87 -0.50 -8.16
CA PHE A 41 -18.30 -0.08 -6.82
C PHE A 41 -17.24 -0.03 -5.70
N VAL A 42 -15.99 -0.46 -5.91
CA VAL A 42 -14.94 -0.33 -4.89
C VAL A 42 -14.06 0.88 -5.19
N PRO A 43 -13.96 1.88 -4.30
CA PRO A 43 -13.02 2.97 -4.48
C PRO A 43 -11.59 2.42 -4.50
N LYS A 44 -10.74 2.95 -5.38
CA LYS A 44 -9.32 2.58 -5.45
C LYS A 44 -8.72 2.55 -4.05
N GLN A 45 -8.06 1.47 -3.67
CA GLN A 45 -7.40 1.34 -2.38
C GLN A 45 -5.90 1.52 -2.55
N CYS A 46 -5.27 2.31 -1.70
CA CYS A 46 -3.82 2.37 -1.56
C CYS A 46 -3.36 1.17 -0.75
N LEU A 47 -2.52 0.33 -1.33
CA LEU A 47 -1.89 -0.84 -0.75
C LEU A 47 -0.49 -0.46 -0.28
N CYS A 48 -0.30 -0.29 1.03
CA CYS A 48 1.00 -0.01 1.62
C CYS A 48 1.61 -1.29 2.19
N SER A 49 2.70 -1.72 1.58
CA SER A 49 3.49 -2.86 2.01
C SER A 49 4.75 -2.36 2.70
N TYR A 50 4.96 -2.74 3.96
CA TYR A 50 6.10 -2.31 4.76
C TYR A 50 6.63 -3.43 5.64
N GLU A 51 7.90 -3.35 6.02
CA GLU A 51 8.51 -4.28 6.97
C GLU A 51 8.03 -3.98 8.39
N CYS A 52 7.50 -5.00 9.06
CA CYS A 52 7.26 -5.09 10.48
C CYS A 52 8.05 -6.28 11.06
#